data_AF-A0A9D1RGB3-F1
#
_entry.id   AF-A0A9D1RGB3-F1
#
_cell.length_a   1.000
_cell.length_b   1.000
_cell.length_c   1.000
_cell.angle_alpha   90.00
_cell.angle_beta   90.00
_cell.angle_gamma   90.00
#
_symmetry.space_group_name_H-M   'P 1'
#
loop_
_entity.id
_entity.type
_entity.pdbx_description
1 polymer ?
#
loop_
_entity_poly.entity_id
_entity_poly.type
_entity_poly.pdbx_seq_one_letter_code
_entity_poly.pdbx_strand_id
1 'polypeptide(L)'
;MKLTFIADTHYYSKTLGTAGKAYALRAGSDQKCLAETAEIIDAAFEKIAGSDTDAVFILGDVSNDGEMVSHLEFREKLYALKKKKPVYLITATHDWCCDENPRRFAGDQTFHDVPVMKSSELPEFYKDFGPAQAADSFITEIGTICYTVNLSDEIRVLCLNDDKNENDHAGFTPECRKWIVAQLEKAKADGALMIGIEHHLLIPHISPLITGGSTCVENREEVAAFFADNGLKYMFVGHSHIQDTDYFISPAGNRITEVNVGSLCGYPAPIVQVTVNADQTLTYHVEHLESFILNGREIDAQCFLAKHACDLIFNLTECRSRQDFEERATALQLNGAELGKYWFVLKPLIKKIDTALVWDVYKLLRALGLAKGVSKADAMQFRYKPLREMIGEVWLSILDGALHPHTRDSAYYRVVMCAMRAPSRIMKNSSGLRELTIAADNILTGGEIDNQFAII
;
A
#
# COMPACT_ATOMS: atom_id res chain seq x y z
N MET A 1 1.34 -26.12 1.52
CA MET A 1 0.80 -25.39 0.36
C MET A 1 1.50 -24.05 0.29
N LYS A 2 1.82 -23.57 -0.92
CA LYS A 2 2.50 -22.30 -1.17
C LYS A 2 1.57 -21.36 -1.93
N LEU A 3 1.38 -20.15 -1.43
CA LEU A 3 0.49 -19.13 -2.00
C LEU A 3 1.30 -17.87 -2.29
N THR A 4 0.91 -17.13 -3.32
CA THR A 4 1.48 -15.81 -3.61
C THR A 4 0.39 -14.75 -3.49
N PHE A 5 0.67 -13.65 -2.80
CA PHE A 5 -0.20 -12.49 -2.69
C PHE A 5 0.49 -11.27 -3.31
N ILE A 6 -0.26 -10.56 -4.14
CA ILE A 6 0.11 -9.26 -4.72
C ILE A 6 -1.10 -8.32 -4.60
N ALA A 7 -0.86 -7.03 -4.52
CA ALA A 7 -1.90 -6.03 -4.38
C ALA A 7 -1.68 -4.84 -5.32
N ASP A 8 -2.75 -4.08 -5.57
CA ASP A 8 -2.66 -2.74 -6.14
C ASP A 8 -1.87 -2.73 -7.45
N THR A 9 -2.26 -3.59 -8.39
CA THR A 9 -1.62 -3.63 -9.71
C THR A 9 -1.95 -2.38 -10.52
N HIS A 10 -3.10 -1.73 -10.26
CA HIS A 10 -3.51 -0.46 -10.84
C HIS A 10 -3.21 -0.35 -12.33
N TYR A 11 -3.53 -1.39 -13.09
CA TYR A 11 -3.17 -1.46 -14.50
C TYR A 11 -3.72 -0.24 -15.24
N TYR A 12 -2.87 0.43 -16.00
CA TYR A 12 -3.21 1.64 -16.74
C TYR A 12 -2.87 1.47 -18.22
N SER A 13 -3.89 1.53 -19.08
CA SER A 13 -3.66 1.46 -20.52
C SER A 13 -2.93 2.70 -21.03
N LYS A 14 -1.80 2.49 -21.71
CA LYS A 14 -1.02 3.57 -22.35
C LYS A 14 -1.83 4.36 -23.38
N THR A 15 -2.93 3.79 -23.89
CA THR A 15 -3.84 4.46 -24.83
C THR A 15 -4.54 5.67 -24.21
N LEU A 16 -4.60 5.73 -22.87
CA LEU A 16 -5.17 6.84 -22.11
C LEU A 16 -4.19 8.01 -21.94
N GLY A 17 -2.95 7.88 -22.41
CA GLY A 17 -1.98 8.96 -22.49
C GLY A 17 -0.98 8.98 -21.33
N THR A 18 0.30 8.88 -21.68
CA THR A 18 1.43 8.81 -20.73
C THR A 18 2.43 9.96 -20.90
N ALA A 19 1.98 11.07 -21.49
CA ALA A 19 2.83 12.22 -21.78
C ALA A 19 2.05 13.53 -21.72
N GLY A 20 2.80 14.64 -21.65
CA GLY A 20 2.24 15.98 -21.53
C GLY A 20 2.14 16.48 -20.09
N LYS A 21 1.82 17.78 -19.93
CA LYS A 21 1.77 18.44 -18.63
C LYS A 21 0.72 17.81 -17.72
N ALA A 22 -0.46 17.48 -18.24
CA ALA A 22 -1.55 16.92 -17.43
C ALA A 22 -1.17 15.55 -16.85
N TYR A 23 -0.63 14.66 -17.68
CA TYR A 23 -0.12 13.36 -17.24
C TYR A 23 1.03 13.52 -16.23
N ALA A 24 2.02 14.37 -16.52
CA ALA A 24 3.17 14.56 -15.64
C ALA A 24 2.78 15.08 -14.25
N LEU A 25 1.73 15.92 -14.15
CA LEU A 25 1.17 16.34 -12.88
C LEU A 25 0.49 15.18 -12.14
N ARG A 26 -0.32 14.37 -12.84
CA ARG A 26 -0.99 13.20 -12.26
C ARG A 26 -0.01 12.14 -11.76
N ALA A 27 0.98 11.80 -12.58
CA ALA A 27 1.98 10.79 -12.27
C ALA A 27 2.98 11.27 -11.20
N GLY A 28 3.36 12.56 -11.25
CA GLY A 28 4.26 13.16 -10.26
C GLY A 28 3.65 13.37 -8.88
N SER A 29 2.35 13.08 -8.72
CA SER A 29 1.61 13.09 -7.46
C SER A 29 1.07 11.72 -7.06
N ASP A 30 1.50 10.64 -7.73
CA ASP A 30 1.10 9.28 -7.44
C ASP A 30 2.28 8.42 -6.98
N GLN A 31 2.05 7.49 -6.05
CA GLN A 31 3.03 6.48 -5.68
C GLN A 31 3.23 5.45 -6.81
N LYS A 32 2.22 5.30 -7.68
CA LYS A 32 2.17 4.34 -8.79
C LYS A 32 2.93 4.84 -10.02
N CYS A 33 3.73 3.97 -10.62
CA CYS A 33 4.39 4.22 -11.91
C CYS A 33 3.42 3.94 -13.08
N LEU A 34 2.40 4.80 -13.25
CA LEU A 34 1.27 4.54 -14.15
C LEU A 34 1.67 4.16 -15.59
N ALA A 35 2.67 4.84 -16.17
CA ALA A 35 3.11 4.56 -17.53
C ALA A 35 3.84 3.22 -17.67
N GLU A 36 4.36 2.68 -16.57
CA GLU A 36 5.17 1.47 -16.53
C GLU A 36 4.41 0.27 -15.97
N THR A 37 3.16 0.45 -15.51
CA THR A 37 2.31 -0.61 -14.93
C THR A 37 2.31 -1.88 -15.80
N ALA A 38 2.16 -1.74 -17.11
CA ALA A 38 2.15 -2.88 -18.03
C ALA A 38 3.44 -3.69 -18.01
N GLU A 39 4.61 -3.03 -18.05
CA GLU A 39 5.91 -3.68 -18.05
C GLU A 39 6.25 -4.28 -16.68
N ILE A 40 5.89 -3.59 -15.59
CA ILE A 40 6.08 -4.06 -14.21
C ILE A 40 5.26 -5.33 -13.97
N ILE A 41 3.98 -5.31 -14.34
CA ILE A 41 3.07 -6.46 -14.20
C ILE A 41 3.54 -7.64 -15.04
N ASP A 42 3.98 -7.42 -16.29
CA ASP A 42 4.49 -8.51 -17.13
C ASP A 42 5.72 -9.18 -16.50
N ALA A 43 6.66 -8.39 -15.97
CA ALA A 43 7.84 -8.92 -15.31
C ALA A 43 7.51 -9.69 -14.01
N ALA A 44 6.61 -9.14 -13.19
CA ALA A 44 6.13 -9.80 -11.99
C ALA A 44 5.38 -11.10 -12.30
N PHE A 45 4.49 -11.10 -13.30
CA PHE A 45 3.74 -12.29 -13.70
C PHE A 45 4.63 -13.38 -14.27
N GLU A 46 5.69 -13.03 -15.02
CA GLU A 46 6.67 -14.00 -15.48
C GLU A 46 7.45 -14.62 -14.30
N LYS A 47 7.87 -13.80 -13.33
CA LYS A 47 8.51 -14.29 -12.09
C LYS A 47 7.60 -15.24 -11.32
N ILE A 48 6.32 -14.88 -11.14
CA ILE A 48 5.32 -15.72 -10.47
C ILE A 48 5.02 -17.00 -11.26
N ALA A 49 4.93 -16.92 -12.58
CA ALA A 49 4.69 -18.08 -13.43
C ALA A 49 5.82 -19.13 -13.32
N GLY A 50 7.06 -18.67 -13.10
CA GLY A 50 8.24 -19.50 -12.88
C GLY A 50 8.46 -19.98 -11.44
N SER A 51 7.69 -19.49 -10.46
CA SER A 51 7.85 -19.85 -9.05
C SER A 51 7.24 -21.22 -8.72
N ASP A 52 7.41 -21.68 -7.49
CA ASP A 52 6.80 -22.92 -6.98
C ASP A 52 5.47 -22.69 -6.25
N THR A 53 4.84 -21.53 -6.43
CA THR A 53 3.52 -21.24 -5.86
C THR A 53 2.44 -22.17 -6.41
N ASP A 54 1.51 -22.59 -5.55
CA ASP A 54 0.35 -23.42 -5.89
C ASP A 54 -0.83 -22.56 -6.38
N ALA A 55 -0.96 -21.31 -5.91
CA ALA A 55 -2.00 -20.38 -6.31
C ALA A 55 -1.58 -18.91 -6.08
N VAL A 56 -2.12 -18.01 -6.90
CA VAL A 56 -1.86 -16.56 -6.84
C VAL A 56 -3.15 -15.83 -6.47
N PHE A 57 -3.05 -14.87 -5.54
CA PHE A 57 -4.12 -13.99 -5.11
C PHE A 57 -3.77 -12.53 -5.42
N ILE A 58 -4.72 -11.79 -6.01
CA ILE A 58 -4.61 -10.36 -6.29
C ILE A 58 -5.63 -9.61 -5.42
N LEU A 59 -5.13 -8.73 -4.57
CA LEU A 59 -5.87 -8.11 -3.45
C LEU A 59 -6.58 -6.81 -3.83
N GLY A 60 -7.23 -6.76 -5.00
CA GLY A 60 -8.00 -5.58 -5.42
C GLY A 60 -7.17 -4.52 -6.13
N ASP A 61 -7.86 -3.45 -6.54
CA ASP A 61 -7.35 -2.35 -7.35
C ASP A 61 -6.53 -2.86 -8.55
N VAL A 62 -7.19 -3.69 -9.36
CA VAL A 62 -6.57 -4.30 -10.54
C VAL A 62 -6.41 -3.33 -11.70
N SER A 63 -7.32 -2.34 -11.83
CA SER A 63 -7.20 -1.19 -12.73
C SER A 63 -6.94 0.11 -11.95
N ASN A 64 -6.44 1.14 -12.64
CA ASN A 64 -6.08 2.40 -11.97
C ASN A 64 -7.30 3.23 -11.55
N ASP A 65 -8.28 3.43 -12.43
CA ASP A 65 -9.51 4.21 -12.14
C ASP A 65 -10.70 3.64 -12.94
N GLY A 66 -10.85 2.31 -12.98
CA GLY A 66 -12.04 1.63 -13.49
C GLY A 66 -12.16 1.66 -15.01
N GLU A 67 -11.08 2.00 -15.72
CA GLU A 67 -11.14 2.22 -17.16
C GLU A 67 -11.38 0.89 -17.87
N MET A 68 -12.44 0.81 -18.69
CA MET A 68 -12.81 -0.42 -19.40
C MET A 68 -11.65 -0.97 -20.24
N VAL A 69 -10.87 -0.10 -20.88
CA VAL A 69 -9.69 -0.49 -21.66
C VAL A 69 -8.60 -1.10 -20.78
N SER A 70 -8.39 -0.57 -19.57
CA SER A 70 -7.45 -1.12 -18.59
C SER A 70 -7.89 -2.51 -18.14
N HIS A 71 -9.17 -2.71 -17.83
CA HIS A 71 -9.70 -4.03 -17.47
C HIS A 71 -9.52 -5.07 -18.57
N LEU A 72 -9.81 -4.71 -19.82
CA LEU A 72 -9.66 -5.60 -20.98
C LEU A 72 -8.21 -6.04 -21.16
N GLU A 73 -7.28 -5.10 -21.16
CA GLU A 73 -5.85 -5.39 -21.33
C GLU A 73 -5.28 -6.19 -20.14
N PHE A 74 -5.64 -5.83 -18.90
CA PHE A 74 -5.21 -6.56 -17.71
C PHE A 74 -5.73 -8.01 -17.71
N ARG A 75 -6.98 -8.23 -18.13
CA ARG A 75 -7.56 -9.57 -18.19
C ARG A 75 -6.81 -10.50 -19.16
N GLU A 76 -6.31 -9.99 -20.27
CA GLU A 76 -5.47 -10.76 -21.19
C GLU A 76 -4.17 -11.23 -20.51
N LYS A 77 -3.55 -10.37 -19.69
CA LYS A 77 -2.37 -10.73 -18.88
C LYS A 77 -2.71 -11.79 -17.83
N LEU A 78 -3.86 -11.68 -17.17
CA LEU A 78 -4.34 -12.70 -16.23
C LEU A 78 -4.55 -14.05 -16.92
N TYR A 79 -5.12 -14.09 -18.12
CA TYR A 79 -5.25 -15.35 -18.89
C TYR A 79 -3.90 -15.94 -19.28
N ALA A 80 -2.88 -15.11 -19.52
CA ALA A 80 -1.52 -15.60 -19.75
C ALA A 80 -0.94 -16.27 -18.49
N LEU A 81 -1.06 -15.62 -17.32
CA LEU A 81 -0.62 -16.18 -16.03
C LEU A 81 -1.42 -17.45 -15.66
N LYS A 82 -2.73 -17.44 -15.89
CA LYS A 82 -3.64 -18.57 -15.58
C LYS A 82 -3.27 -19.87 -16.31
N LYS A 83 -2.60 -19.79 -17.47
CA LYS A 83 -2.07 -20.97 -18.18
C LYS A 83 -0.96 -21.69 -17.40
N LYS A 84 -0.37 -21.04 -16.41
CA LYS A 84 0.79 -21.52 -15.63
C LYS A 84 0.43 -21.77 -14.18
N LYS A 85 -0.39 -20.90 -13.58
CA LYS A 85 -0.77 -20.94 -12.16
C LYS A 85 -2.26 -20.68 -11.99
N PRO A 86 -2.96 -21.30 -11.03
CA PRO A 86 -4.27 -20.82 -10.58
C PRO A 86 -4.19 -19.36 -10.12
N VAL A 87 -5.13 -18.54 -10.56
CA VAL A 87 -5.20 -17.11 -10.21
C VAL A 87 -6.59 -16.80 -9.68
N TYR A 88 -6.61 -16.14 -8.53
CA TYR A 88 -7.80 -15.66 -7.84
C TYR A 88 -7.64 -14.16 -7.60
N LEU A 89 -8.72 -13.40 -7.73
CA LEU A 89 -8.68 -11.97 -7.44
C LEU A 89 -9.95 -11.49 -6.74
N ILE A 90 -9.79 -10.50 -5.88
CA ILE A 90 -10.89 -9.62 -5.49
C ILE A 90 -10.79 -8.33 -6.30
N THR A 91 -11.91 -7.63 -6.45
CA THR A 91 -11.94 -6.27 -6.99
C THR A 91 -12.14 -5.28 -5.85
N ALA A 92 -11.82 -4.01 -6.07
CA ALA A 92 -11.99 -2.96 -5.08
C ALA A 92 -12.35 -1.59 -5.69
N THR A 93 -12.27 -0.53 -4.88
CA THR A 93 -12.74 0.83 -5.19
C THR A 93 -12.25 1.39 -6.52
N HIS A 94 -11.00 1.16 -6.91
CA HIS A 94 -10.49 1.65 -8.19
C HIS A 94 -10.97 0.83 -9.38
N ASP A 95 -11.49 -0.39 -9.21
CA ASP A 95 -11.90 -1.26 -10.32
C ASP A 95 -13.25 -0.90 -10.96
N TRP A 96 -14.03 -0.08 -10.30
CA TRP A 96 -15.25 0.49 -10.89
C TRP A 96 -15.32 2.00 -10.76
N CYS A 97 -14.30 2.59 -10.12
CA CYS A 97 -14.13 4.01 -9.88
C CYS A 97 -15.32 4.59 -9.10
N CYS A 98 -15.18 4.81 -7.79
CA CYS A 98 -16.30 5.23 -6.95
C CYS A 98 -16.96 6.58 -7.35
N ASP A 99 -16.24 7.44 -8.10
CA ASP A 99 -16.76 8.68 -8.69
C ASP A 99 -17.25 8.53 -10.15
N GLU A 100 -17.17 7.31 -10.71
CA GLU A 100 -17.47 6.93 -12.10
C GLU A 100 -16.79 7.84 -13.15
N ASN A 101 -15.62 8.40 -12.84
CA ASN A 101 -15.01 9.46 -13.63
C ASN A 101 -13.54 9.19 -14.06
N PRO A 102 -13.29 8.10 -14.81
CA PRO A 102 -11.97 7.74 -15.32
C PRO A 102 -11.35 8.84 -16.19
N ARG A 103 -10.02 8.90 -16.21
CA ARG A 103 -9.27 10.02 -16.78
C ARG A 103 -8.33 9.57 -17.90
N ARG A 104 -8.33 10.32 -19.01
CA ARG A 104 -7.26 10.26 -20.02
C ARG A 104 -6.58 11.62 -20.16
N PHE A 105 -5.31 11.60 -20.58
CA PHE A 105 -4.46 12.77 -20.66
C PHE A 105 -4.00 13.01 -22.10
N ALA A 106 -4.10 14.27 -22.55
CA ALA A 106 -3.48 14.68 -23.81
C ALA A 106 -2.98 16.12 -23.70
N GLY A 107 -1.67 16.30 -23.86
CA GLY A 107 -1.04 17.62 -23.75
C GLY A 107 -1.17 18.19 -22.34
N ASP A 108 -1.84 19.33 -22.22
CA ASP A 108 -2.10 20.05 -20.96
C ASP A 108 -3.51 19.81 -20.41
N GLN A 109 -4.31 18.92 -21.03
CA GLN A 109 -5.69 18.67 -20.65
C GLN A 109 -5.92 17.25 -20.10
N THR A 110 -6.83 17.17 -19.13
CA THR A 110 -7.43 15.94 -18.62
C THR A 110 -8.84 15.81 -19.21
N PHE A 111 -9.19 14.63 -19.70
CA PHE A 111 -10.50 14.33 -20.26
C PHE A 111 -11.16 13.19 -19.48
N HIS A 112 -12.49 13.18 -19.51
CA HIS A 112 -13.37 12.30 -18.73
C HIS A 112 -14.30 11.47 -19.61
N ASP A 113 -13.97 11.34 -20.90
CA ASP A 113 -14.71 10.61 -21.92
C ASP A 113 -14.22 9.15 -22.05
N VAL A 114 -13.78 8.56 -20.93
CA VAL A 114 -13.29 7.18 -20.86
C VAL A 114 -14.43 6.27 -20.38
N PRO A 115 -14.75 5.17 -21.08
CA PRO A 115 -15.73 4.21 -20.58
C PRO A 115 -15.26 3.55 -19.27
N VAL A 116 -16.16 3.49 -18.28
CA VAL A 116 -15.93 2.87 -16.97
C VAL A 116 -16.56 1.48 -16.90
N MET A 117 -15.90 0.55 -16.22
CA MET A 117 -16.46 -0.75 -15.85
C MET A 117 -17.42 -0.59 -14.68
N LYS A 118 -18.65 -1.09 -14.78
CA LYS A 118 -19.59 -1.01 -13.65
C LYS A 118 -19.25 -2.06 -12.60
N SER A 119 -19.44 -1.71 -11.34
CA SER A 119 -19.27 -2.61 -10.19
C SER A 119 -20.02 -3.95 -10.37
N SER A 120 -21.25 -3.90 -10.88
CA SER A 120 -22.11 -5.07 -11.14
C SER A 120 -21.68 -5.95 -12.31
N GLU A 121 -20.80 -5.46 -13.18
CA GLU A 121 -20.26 -6.21 -14.33
C GLU A 121 -18.97 -6.94 -13.96
N LEU A 122 -18.27 -6.49 -12.92
CA LEU A 122 -16.99 -7.06 -12.48
C LEU A 122 -17.04 -8.56 -12.16
N PRO A 123 -18.03 -9.11 -11.43
CA PRO A 123 -18.05 -10.54 -11.11
C PRO A 123 -18.10 -11.43 -12.35
N GLU A 124 -18.92 -11.06 -13.34
CA GLU A 124 -19.01 -11.82 -14.60
C GLU A 124 -17.77 -11.59 -15.48
N PHE A 125 -17.25 -10.36 -15.51
CA PHE A 125 -16.08 -10.01 -16.32
C PHE A 125 -14.82 -10.76 -15.87
N TYR A 126 -14.64 -10.94 -14.56
CA TYR A 126 -13.54 -11.65 -13.92
C TYR A 126 -13.90 -13.06 -13.44
N LYS A 127 -15.02 -13.63 -13.88
CA LYS A 127 -15.53 -14.92 -13.38
C LYS A 127 -14.51 -16.06 -13.38
N ASP A 128 -13.60 -16.03 -14.34
CA ASP A 128 -12.58 -17.06 -14.54
C ASP A 128 -11.45 -17.01 -13.50
N PHE A 129 -11.40 -15.98 -12.66
CA PHE A 129 -10.34 -15.72 -11.69
C PHE A 129 -10.91 -15.74 -10.26
N GLY A 130 -11.78 -16.72 -9.96
CA GLY A 130 -12.33 -16.95 -8.63
C GLY A 130 -13.82 -17.24 -8.61
N PRO A 131 -14.70 -16.34 -9.10
CA PRO A 131 -16.15 -16.50 -8.98
C PRO A 131 -16.70 -17.83 -9.53
N ALA A 132 -16.20 -18.31 -10.67
CA ALA A 132 -16.63 -19.58 -11.25
C ALA A 132 -16.14 -20.81 -10.47
N GLN A 133 -15.11 -20.66 -9.62
CA GLN A 133 -14.54 -21.69 -8.75
C GLN A 133 -15.03 -21.56 -7.30
N ALA A 134 -15.92 -20.61 -7.02
CA ALA A 134 -16.41 -20.34 -5.68
C ALA A 134 -17.16 -21.54 -5.09
N ALA A 135 -16.81 -21.91 -3.85
CA ALA A 135 -17.56 -22.89 -3.08
C ALA A 135 -18.88 -22.30 -2.55
N ASP A 136 -18.88 -21.00 -2.26
CA ASP A 136 -20.03 -20.19 -1.88
C ASP A 136 -19.72 -18.72 -2.23
N SER A 137 -20.75 -17.90 -2.44
CA SER A 137 -20.60 -16.50 -2.81
C SER A 137 -21.74 -15.62 -2.32
N PHE A 138 -21.46 -14.35 -2.11
CA PHE A 138 -22.40 -13.30 -1.77
C PHE A 138 -22.24 -12.12 -2.72
N ILE A 139 -23.33 -11.69 -3.37
CA ILE A 139 -23.34 -10.47 -4.19
C ILE A 139 -23.69 -9.29 -3.29
N THR A 140 -22.84 -8.27 -3.28
CA THR A 140 -23.02 -7.05 -2.48
C THR A 140 -24.14 -6.17 -3.05
N GLU A 141 -24.53 -5.14 -2.32
CA GLU A 141 -25.57 -4.19 -2.77
C GLU A 141 -25.16 -3.42 -4.03
N ILE A 142 -23.87 -3.19 -4.24
CA ILE A 142 -23.34 -2.57 -5.47
C ILE A 142 -23.06 -3.59 -6.59
N GLY A 143 -23.37 -4.86 -6.38
CA GLY A 143 -23.22 -5.90 -7.40
C GLY A 143 -21.80 -6.46 -7.52
N THR A 144 -20.87 -6.11 -6.63
CA THR A 144 -19.58 -6.80 -6.48
C THR A 144 -19.78 -8.14 -5.76
N ILE A 145 -18.71 -8.94 -5.61
CA ILE A 145 -18.80 -10.31 -5.09
C ILE A 145 -17.81 -10.56 -3.95
N CYS A 146 -18.31 -11.14 -2.86
CA CYS A 146 -17.51 -11.90 -1.90
C CYS A 146 -17.67 -13.39 -2.22
N TYR A 147 -16.63 -14.18 -2.04
CA TYR A 147 -16.68 -15.61 -2.31
C TYR A 147 -15.66 -16.40 -1.50
N THR A 148 -15.84 -17.72 -1.42
CA THR A 148 -14.87 -18.62 -0.80
C THR A 148 -14.30 -19.57 -1.83
N VAL A 149 -13.02 -19.90 -1.70
CA VAL A 149 -12.36 -20.91 -2.53
C VAL A 149 -11.77 -21.98 -1.63
N ASN A 150 -12.05 -23.24 -1.95
CA ASN A 150 -11.39 -24.38 -1.31
C ASN A 150 -10.14 -24.73 -2.11
N LEU A 151 -8.96 -24.47 -1.55
CA LEU A 151 -7.69 -24.85 -2.17
C LEU A 151 -7.35 -26.32 -1.91
N SER A 152 -7.80 -26.84 -0.77
CA SER A 152 -7.76 -28.26 -0.39
C SER A 152 -8.83 -28.54 0.68
N ASP A 153 -8.87 -29.77 1.19
CA ASP A 153 -9.71 -30.12 2.34
C ASP A 153 -9.28 -29.37 3.62
N GLU A 154 -8.01 -28.96 3.72
CA GLU A 154 -7.42 -28.34 4.90
C GLU A 154 -7.31 -26.82 4.81
N ILE A 155 -7.43 -26.22 3.62
CA ILE A 155 -7.14 -24.79 3.38
C ILE A 155 -8.22 -24.16 2.51
N ARG A 156 -8.79 -23.06 3.01
CA ARG A 156 -9.78 -22.21 2.33
C ARG A 156 -9.35 -20.76 2.36
N VAL A 157 -9.79 -20.02 1.35
CA VAL A 157 -9.60 -18.57 1.29
C VAL A 157 -10.96 -17.90 1.22
N LEU A 158 -11.17 -16.92 2.09
CA LEU A 158 -12.33 -16.05 2.14
C LEU A 158 -11.99 -14.76 1.40
N CYS A 159 -12.49 -14.63 0.17
CA CYS A 159 -12.27 -13.50 -0.72
C CYS A 159 -13.38 -12.46 -0.54
N LEU A 160 -13.04 -11.29 0.01
CA LEU A 160 -14.00 -10.26 0.39
C LEU A 160 -13.87 -9.03 -0.50
N ASN A 161 -15.01 -8.46 -0.90
CA ASN A 161 -15.09 -7.10 -1.39
C ASN A 161 -15.74 -6.26 -0.29
N ASP A 162 -15.01 -5.24 0.16
CA ASP A 162 -15.29 -4.40 1.31
C ASP A 162 -15.54 -2.94 0.90
N ASP A 163 -15.87 -2.68 -0.37
CA ASP A 163 -15.95 -1.31 -0.90
C ASP A 163 -17.03 -0.48 -0.20
N LYS A 164 -18.15 -1.10 0.19
CA LYS A 164 -19.31 -0.41 0.76
C LYS A 164 -20.06 -1.23 1.80
N ASN A 165 -20.18 -0.64 2.98
CA ASN A 165 -21.14 -0.99 4.02
C ASN A 165 -22.45 -0.18 3.86
N GLU A 166 -23.36 -0.31 4.82
CA GLU A 166 -24.65 0.38 4.84
C GLU A 166 -24.56 1.92 4.94
N ASN A 167 -23.39 2.45 5.28
CA ASN A 167 -23.11 3.88 5.41
C ASN A 167 -22.33 4.44 4.22
N ASP A 168 -22.16 3.69 3.13
CA ASP A 168 -21.37 4.09 1.96
C ASP A 168 -19.86 4.28 2.26
N HIS A 169 -19.35 3.57 3.27
CA HIS A 169 -17.93 3.52 3.64
C HIS A 169 -17.38 2.10 3.47
N ALA A 170 -16.05 1.93 3.42
CA ALA A 170 -15.45 0.61 3.36
C ALA A 170 -15.88 -0.26 4.56
N GLY A 171 -16.25 -1.53 4.30
CA GLY A 171 -16.70 -2.49 5.29
C GLY A 171 -17.79 -3.43 4.76
N PHE A 172 -18.54 -4.04 5.68
CA PHE A 172 -19.49 -5.12 5.37
C PHE A 172 -20.88 -4.86 5.92
N THR A 173 -21.89 -5.02 5.06
CA THR A 173 -23.31 -4.97 5.46
C THR A 173 -23.67 -6.10 6.43
N PRO A 174 -24.75 -5.97 7.23
CA PRO A 174 -25.19 -7.02 8.14
C PRO A 174 -25.45 -8.38 7.46
N GLU A 175 -25.96 -8.38 6.24
CA GLU A 175 -26.23 -9.57 5.43
C GLU A 175 -24.93 -10.24 4.99
N CYS A 176 -23.95 -9.46 4.54
CA CYS A 176 -22.62 -9.96 4.21
C CYS A 176 -21.95 -10.56 5.45
N ARG A 177 -22.00 -9.88 6.60
CA ARG A 177 -21.46 -10.39 7.87
C ARG A 177 -22.07 -11.73 8.28
N LYS A 178 -23.39 -11.91 8.13
CA LYS A 178 -24.05 -13.21 8.39
C LYS A 178 -23.50 -14.30 7.47
N TRP A 179 -23.28 -13.98 6.19
CA TRP A 179 -22.69 -14.91 5.24
C TRP A 179 -21.23 -15.25 5.62
N ILE A 180 -20.41 -14.25 5.98
CA ILE A 180 -19.03 -14.43 6.45
C ILE A 180 -18.97 -15.41 7.63
N VAL A 181 -19.81 -15.19 8.66
CA VAL A 181 -19.88 -16.07 9.84
C VAL A 181 -20.19 -17.51 9.43
N ALA A 182 -21.15 -17.73 8.54
CA ALA A 182 -21.48 -19.07 8.07
C ALA A 182 -20.28 -19.76 7.39
N GLN A 183 -19.46 -19.03 6.63
CA GLN A 183 -18.26 -19.58 6.00
C GLN A 183 -17.15 -19.90 7.02
N LEU A 184 -16.95 -19.04 8.02
CA LEU A 184 -15.98 -19.26 9.11
C LEU A 184 -16.38 -20.46 9.97
N GLU A 185 -17.67 -20.58 10.33
CA GLU A 185 -18.20 -21.72 11.06
C GLU A 185 -18.05 -23.03 10.29
N LYS A 186 -18.28 -23.00 8.97
CA LYS A 186 -18.09 -24.15 8.09
C LYS A 186 -16.63 -24.58 8.04
N ALA A 187 -15.69 -23.66 7.84
CA ALA A 187 -14.26 -23.98 7.86
C ALA A 187 -13.82 -24.57 9.20
N LYS A 188 -14.30 -24.01 10.32
CA LYS A 188 -14.05 -24.54 11.66
C LYS A 188 -14.62 -25.94 11.86
N ALA A 189 -15.84 -26.22 11.40
CA ALA A 189 -16.45 -27.53 11.49
C ALA A 189 -15.68 -28.59 10.69
N ASP A 190 -15.11 -28.18 9.56
CA ASP A 190 -14.31 -29.03 8.68
C ASP A 190 -12.83 -29.13 9.13
N GLY A 191 -12.43 -28.39 10.17
CA GLY A 191 -11.04 -28.33 10.63
C GLY A 191 -10.08 -27.61 9.67
N ALA A 192 -10.61 -26.92 8.66
CA ALA A 192 -9.84 -26.22 7.64
C ALA A 192 -9.37 -24.84 8.16
N LEU A 193 -8.14 -24.48 7.80
CA LEU A 193 -7.64 -23.11 7.97
C LEU A 193 -8.37 -22.20 6.99
N MET A 194 -8.99 -21.13 7.52
CA MET A 194 -9.46 -20.02 6.70
C MET A 194 -8.41 -18.90 6.69
N ILE A 195 -8.00 -18.47 5.50
CA ILE A 195 -7.22 -17.26 5.26
C ILE A 195 -8.17 -16.21 4.69
N GLY A 196 -8.20 -15.01 5.27
CA GLY A 196 -9.00 -13.91 4.74
C GLY A 196 -8.18 -13.08 3.75
N ILE A 197 -8.85 -12.58 2.72
CA ILE A 197 -8.35 -11.49 1.88
C ILE A 197 -9.44 -10.42 1.71
N GLU A 198 -9.05 -9.17 1.85
CA GLU A 198 -9.86 -7.98 1.53
C GLU A 198 -8.94 -6.88 0.97
N HIS A 199 -9.48 -5.72 0.63
CA HIS A 199 -8.66 -4.65 0.05
C HIS A 199 -8.26 -3.61 1.08
N HIS A 200 -9.20 -3.04 1.84
CA HIS A 200 -8.93 -2.00 2.82
C HIS A 200 -8.37 -2.60 4.12
N LEU A 201 -7.75 -1.76 4.95
CA LEU A 201 -7.09 -2.21 6.18
C LEU A 201 -8.09 -2.42 7.32
N LEU A 202 -7.88 -3.45 8.14
CA LEU A 202 -8.47 -3.55 9.48
C LEU A 202 -7.63 -2.82 10.53
N ILE A 203 -6.31 -2.80 10.34
CA ILE A 203 -5.35 -2.30 11.31
C ILE A 203 -4.58 -1.12 10.71
N PRO A 204 -4.44 0.01 11.41
CA PRO A 204 -3.65 1.13 10.94
C PRO A 204 -2.16 0.78 11.04
N HIS A 205 -1.62 0.24 9.96
CA HIS A 205 -0.20 -0.04 9.77
C HIS A 205 0.69 1.18 10.00
N ILE A 206 1.85 1.00 10.64
CA ILE A 206 2.74 2.05 11.16
C ILE A 206 2.13 2.88 12.31
N SER A 207 1.00 3.56 12.07
CA SER A 207 0.22 4.28 13.09
C SER A 207 -1.12 4.80 12.54
N PRO A 208 -2.10 5.12 13.40
CA PRO A 208 -3.34 5.79 13.00
C PRO A 208 -3.15 7.12 12.26
N LEU A 209 -2.03 7.81 12.49
CA LEU A 209 -1.71 9.06 11.80
C LEU A 209 -1.36 8.86 10.32
N ILE A 210 -0.82 7.70 9.96
CA ILE A 210 -0.35 7.40 8.60
C ILE A 210 -1.43 6.64 7.81
N THR A 211 -2.09 5.66 8.42
CA THR A 211 -3.01 4.73 7.75
C THR A 211 -4.35 4.54 8.48
N GLY A 212 -4.69 5.37 9.47
CA GLY A 212 -5.91 5.20 10.27
C GLY A 212 -7.16 5.91 9.73
N GLY A 213 -7.05 6.65 8.64
CA GLY A 213 -8.16 7.39 8.02
C GLY A 213 -9.01 6.51 7.11
N SER A 214 -9.38 7.05 5.94
CA SER A 214 -10.16 6.35 4.91
C SER A 214 -9.45 5.15 4.28
N THR A 215 -8.21 4.87 4.69
CA THR A 215 -7.45 3.68 4.30
C THR A 215 -7.90 2.41 5.04
N CYS A 216 -8.57 2.57 6.18
CA CYS A 216 -9.15 1.46 6.93
C CYS A 216 -10.66 1.36 6.67
N VAL A 217 -11.22 0.18 6.91
CA VAL A 217 -12.68 -0.01 7.00
C VAL A 217 -13.30 0.85 8.10
N GLU A 218 -14.57 1.23 7.93
CA GLU A 218 -15.33 1.96 8.95
C GLU A 218 -15.44 1.11 10.23
N ASN A 219 -15.29 1.75 11.39
CA ASN A 219 -15.32 1.08 12.69
C ASN A 219 -14.27 -0.05 12.80
N ARG A 220 -13.09 0.12 12.19
CA ARG A 220 -12.01 -0.87 12.08
C ARG A 220 -11.75 -1.76 13.31
N GLU A 221 -11.78 -1.22 14.52
CA GLU A 221 -11.55 -2.00 15.75
C GLU A 221 -12.70 -2.99 16.04
N GLU A 222 -13.93 -2.63 15.71
CA GLU A 222 -15.09 -3.52 15.77
C GLU A 222 -15.01 -4.60 14.70
N VAL A 223 -14.64 -4.24 13.47
CA VAL A 223 -14.51 -5.20 12.36
C VAL A 223 -13.37 -6.20 12.62
N ALA A 224 -12.22 -5.72 13.09
CA ALA A 224 -11.10 -6.58 13.48
C ALA A 224 -11.48 -7.54 14.63
N ALA A 225 -12.21 -7.04 15.64
CA ALA A 225 -12.75 -7.89 16.71
C ALA A 225 -13.75 -8.91 16.17
N PHE A 226 -14.64 -8.53 15.25
CA PHE A 226 -15.60 -9.43 14.61
C PHE A 226 -14.89 -10.60 13.92
N PHE A 227 -13.85 -10.36 13.13
CA PHE A 227 -13.11 -11.45 12.48
C PHE A 227 -12.34 -12.31 13.47
N ALA A 228 -11.60 -11.69 14.40
CA ALA A 228 -10.83 -12.40 15.42
C ALA A 228 -11.72 -13.30 16.30
N ASP A 229 -12.88 -12.79 16.74
CA ASP A 229 -13.81 -13.50 17.62
C ASP A 229 -14.56 -14.62 16.91
N ASN A 230 -14.72 -14.52 15.58
CA ASN A 230 -15.24 -15.61 14.76
C ASN A 230 -14.15 -16.60 14.31
N GLY A 231 -12.91 -16.44 14.80
CA GLY A 231 -11.83 -17.42 14.65
C GLY A 231 -10.94 -17.25 13.42
N LEU A 232 -11.08 -16.14 12.69
CA LEU A 232 -10.14 -15.81 11.62
C LEU A 232 -8.82 -15.32 12.22
N LYS A 233 -7.71 -15.95 11.82
CA LYS A 233 -6.37 -15.65 12.37
C LYS A 233 -5.51 -14.77 11.46
N TYR A 234 -5.75 -14.84 10.15
CA TYR A 234 -4.90 -14.23 9.13
C TYR A 234 -5.74 -13.47 8.12
N MET A 235 -5.39 -12.21 7.88
CA MET A 235 -5.94 -11.36 6.83
C MET A 235 -4.80 -10.84 5.95
N PHE A 236 -4.95 -10.91 4.63
CA PHE A 236 -4.07 -10.21 3.70
C PHE A 236 -4.85 -9.06 3.05
N VAL A 237 -4.28 -7.86 3.07
CA VAL A 237 -4.92 -6.63 2.58
C VAL A 237 -3.99 -5.86 1.64
N GLY A 238 -4.50 -4.84 0.97
CA GLY A 238 -3.75 -3.94 0.07
C GLY A 238 -4.03 -2.47 0.39
N HIS A 239 -4.36 -1.67 -0.63
CA HIS A 239 -4.91 -0.31 -0.57
C HIS A 239 -3.95 0.79 -0.11
N SER A 240 -3.22 0.58 0.98
CA SER A 240 -2.30 1.58 1.53
C SER A 240 -1.01 1.75 0.70
N HIS A 241 -0.74 0.79 -0.18
CA HIS A 241 0.50 0.63 -0.95
C HIS A 241 1.78 0.44 -0.09
N ILE A 242 1.63 0.23 1.21
CA ILE A 242 2.72 0.02 2.17
C ILE A 242 2.86 -1.48 2.45
N GLN A 243 4.08 -1.99 2.49
CA GLN A 243 4.35 -3.32 3.03
C GLN A 243 4.48 -3.24 4.55
N ASP A 244 3.59 -3.87 5.31
CA ASP A 244 3.68 -3.91 6.78
C ASP A 244 2.87 -5.09 7.35
N THR A 245 3.19 -5.53 8.56
CA THR A 245 2.49 -6.62 9.26
C THR A 245 2.27 -6.23 10.71
N ASP A 246 1.02 -6.32 11.14
CA ASP A 246 0.63 -6.01 12.52
C ASP A 246 -0.46 -6.98 12.98
N TYR A 247 -0.85 -6.88 14.25
CA TYR A 247 -1.88 -7.72 14.82
C TYR A 247 -2.81 -6.93 15.73
N PHE A 248 -4.04 -7.41 15.81
CA PHE A 248 -5.06 -6.90 16.71
C PHE A 248 -5.46 -8.01 17.69
N ILE A 249 -5.62 -7.65 18.96
CA ILE A 249 -6.18 -8.53 19.98
C ILE A 249 -7.53 -7.98 20.41
N SER A 250 -8.58 -8.75 20.17
CA SER A 250 -9.94 -8.40 20.55
C SER A 250 -10.10 -8.29 22.08
N PRO A 251 -11.14 -7.61 22.57
CA PRO A 251 -11.47 -7.60 23.99
C PRO A 251 -11.69 -9.01 24.59
N ALA A 252 -12.06 -10.00 23.77
CA ALA A 252 -12.19 -11.40 24.18
C ALA A 252 -10.84 -12.16 24.23
N GLY A 253 -9.74 -11.52 23.82
CA GLY A 253 -8.39 -12.10 23.81
C GLY A 253 -8.04 -12.87 22.55
N ASN A 254 -8.86 -12.79 21.49
CA ASN A 254 -8.59 -13.43 20.22
C ASN A 254 -7.68 -12.55 19.36
N ARG A 255 -6.74 -13.16 18.64
CA ARG A 255 -5.78 -12.45 17.79
C ARG A 255 -6.12 -12.64 16.32
N ILE A 256 -6.07 -11.55 15.57
CA ILE A 256 -5.96 -11.55 14.10
C ILE A 256 -4.66 -10.85 13.70
N THR A 257 -3.90 -11.45 12.80
CA THR A 257 -2.69 -10.87 12.20
C THR A 257 -3.03 -10.43 10.78
N GLU A 258 -2.72 -9.17 10.46
CA GLU A 258 -2.93 -8.56 9.14
C GLU A 258 -1.58 -8.37 8.45
N VAL A 259 -1.47 -8.88 7.22
CA VAL A 259 -0.34 -8.63 6.31
C VAL A 259 -0.83 -7.69 5.22
N ASN A 260 -0.43 -6.43 5.32
CA ASN A 260 -0.69 -5.41 4.32
C ASN A 260 0.39 -5.49 3.24
N VAL A 261 -0.06 -5.76 2.02
CA VAL A 261 0.78 -5.99 0.85
C VAL A 261 0.96 -4.67 0.10
N GLY A 262 2.22 -4.25 -0.06
CA GLY A 262 2.52 -3.01 -0.80
C GLY A 262 2.14 -3.10 -2.29
N SER A 263 2.08 -1.96 -2.97
CA SER A 263 1.66 -1.94 -4.37
C SER A 263 2.68 -2.57 -5.29
N LEU A 264 2.23 -3.48 -6.17
CA LEU A 264 3.08 -4.10 -7.19
C LEU A 264 3.65 -3.07 -8.19
N CYS A 265 2.94 -1.97 -8.41
CA CYS A 265 3.31 -0.92 -9.37
C CYS A 265 3.88 0.35 -8.72
N GLY A 266 4.18 0.30 -7.42
CA GLY A 266 4.90 1.31 -6.66
C GLY A 266 6.15 0.73 -6.01
N TYR A 267 6.92 1.54 -5.28
CA TYR A 267 8.02 1.02 -4.46
C TYR A 267 7.44 0.31 -3.21
N PRO A 268 7.90 -0.90 -2.84
CA PRO A 268 9.03 -1.65 -3.40
C PRO A 268 8.63 -2.75 -4.42
N ALA A 269 7.40 -2.76 -4.93
CA ALA A 269 6.83 -3.82 -5.78
C ALA A 269 6.94 -5.23 -5.15
N PRO A 270 6.30 -5.44 -3.99
CA PRO A 270 6.40 -6.69 -3.26
C PRO A 270 5.58 -7.82 -3.91
N ILE A 271 6.09 -9.04 -3.75
CA ILE A 271 5.47 -10.31 -4.13
C ILE A 271 5.55 -11.19 -2.89
N VAL A 272 4.47 -11.26 -2.11
CA VAL A 272 4.46 -11.93 -0.81
C VAL A 272 4.22 -13.41 -1.02
N GLN A 273 5.23 -14.22 -0.68
CA GLN A 273 5.18 -15.67 -0.77
C GLN A 273 4.85 -16.24 0.60
N VAL A 274 3.86 -17.14 0.67
CA VAL A 274 3.33 -17.69 1.91
C VAL A 274 3.36 -19.20 1.85
N THR A 275 3.95 -19.84 2.84
CA THR A 275 3.84 -21.28 3.07
C THR A 275 2.91 -21.55 4.24
N VAL A 276 1.81 -22.26 3.98
CA VAL A 276 0.93 -22.79 5.02
C VAL A 276 1.58 -24.03 5.62
N ASN A 277 1.91 -23.97 6.91
CA ASN A 277 2.56 -25.03 7.66
C ASN A 277 1.55 -26.08 8.16
N ALA A 278 2.03 -27.25 8.56
CA ALA A 278 1.17 -28.36 9.02
C ALA A 278 0.40 -28.05 10.32
N ASP A 279 0.89 -27.11 11.13
CA ASP A 279 0.24 -26.64 12.36
C ASP A 279 -0.69 -25.43 12.11
N GLN A 280 -1.00 -25.14 10.84
CA GLN A 280 -1.81 -24.01 10.38
C GLN A 280 -1.20 -22.63 10.63
N THR A 281 0.06 -22.53 11.04
CA THR A 281 0.80 -21.25 11.02
C THR A 281 1.21 -20.89 9.59
N LEU A 282 1.50 -19.61 9.36
CA LEU A 282 2.00 -19.13 8.06
C LEU A 282 3.45 -18.72 8.18
N THR A 283 4.31 -19.26 7.33
CA THR A 283 5.64 -18.68 7.09
C THR A 283 5.54 -17.82 5.84
N TYR A 284 5.82 -16.53 5.93
CA TYR A 284 5.88 -15.68 4.74
C TYR A 284 7.25 -15.07 4.52
N HIS A 285 7.55 -14.80 3.25
CA HIS A 285 8.70 -14.02 2.82
C HIS A 285 8.29 -13.06 1.71
N VAL A 286 8.80 -11.84 1.75
CA VAL A 286 8.52 -10.80 0.75
C VAL A 286 9.65 -10.79 -0.27
N GLU A 287 9.33 -11.18 -1.50
CA GLU A 287 10.21 -10.93 -2.64
C GLU A 287 9.88 -9.57 -3.24
N HIS A 288 10.85 -8.96 -3.90
CA HIS A 288 10.64 -7.73 -4.64
C HIS A 288 10.91 -7.97 -6.12
N LEU A 289 10.26 -7.18 -6.98
CA LEU A 289 10.58 -7.17 -8.40
C LEU A 289 12.02 -6.68 -8.59
N GLU A 290 12.83 -7.45 -9.30
CA GLU A 290 14.26 -7.15 -9.48
C GLU A 290 14.50 -6.25 -10.69
N SER A 291 13.91 -6.60 -11.84
CA SER A 291 14.02 -5.84 -13.08
C SER A 291 12.77 -5.98 -13.95
N PHE A 292 12.61 -5.03 -14.88
CA PHE A 292 11.60 -5.10 -15.94
C PHE A 292 12.16 -4.52 -17.25
N ILE A 293 11.54 -4.89 -18.38
CA ILE A 293 11.97 -4.40 -19.70
C ILE A 293 11.14 -3.17 -20.08
N LEU A 294 11.79 -2.02 -20.17
CA LEU A 294 11.19 -0.77 -20.64
C LEU A 294 11.86 -0.32 -21.94
N ASN A 295 11.07 -0.16 -23.01
CA ASN A 295 11.57 0.26 -24.33
C ASN A 295 12.76 -0.60 -24.83
N GLY A 296 12.70 -1.91 -24.58
CA GLY A 296 13.73 -2.87 -24.98
C GLY A 296 15.01 -2.84 -24.13
N ARG A 297 15.01 -2.15 -22.99
CA ARG A 297 16.13 -2.12 -22.04
C ARG A 297 15.69 -2.69 -20.70
N GLU A 298 16.59 -3.44 -20.07
CA GLU A 298 16.41 -3.87 -18.70
C GLU A 298 16.61 -2.70 -17.74
N ILE A 299 15.65 -2.51 -16.85
CA ILE A 299 15.62 -1.49 -15.81
C ILE A 299 15.69 -2.19 -14.46
N ASP A 300 16.57 -1.72 -13.58
CA ASP A 300 16.57 -2.10 -12.17
C ASP A 300 15.30 -1.54 -11.52
N ALA A 301 14.39 -2.44 -11.14
CA ALA A 301 13.08 -2.06 -10.65
C ALA A 301 13.16 -1.32 -9.32
N GLN A 302 14.01 -1.79 -8.39
CA GLN A 302 14.15 -1.19 -7.06
C GLN A 302 14.68 0.24 -7.15
N CYS A 303 15.73 0.46 -7.96
CA CYS A 303 16.27 1.80 -8.17
C CYS A 303 15.26 2.72 -8.86
N PHE A 304 14.54 2.22 -9.87
CA PHE A 304 13.55 3.00 -10.61
C PHE A 304 12.37 3.42 -9.73
N LEU A 305 11.80 2.47 -9.01
CA LEU A 305 10.64 2.69 -8.15
C LEU A 305 11.00 3.55 -6.93
N ALA A 306 12.17 3.31 -6.30
CA ALA A 306 12.64 4.14 -5.19
C ALA A 306 12.84 5.60 -5.61
N LYS A 307 13.36 5.81 -6.83
CA LYS A 307 13.49 7.15 -7.40
C LYS A 307 12.11 7.79 -7.59
N HIS A 308 11.15 7.10 -8.20
CA HIS A 308 9.78 7.60 -8.39
C HIS A 308 9.13 7.98 -7.06
N ALA A 309 9.20 7.08 -6.08
CA ALA A 309 8.68 7.32 -4.72
C ALA A 309 9.34 8.54 -4.07
N CYS A 310 10.65 8.73 -4.19
CA CYS A 310 11.33 9.91 -3.66
C CYS A 310 10.98 11.18 -4.43
N ASP A 311 10.82 11.11 -5.76
CA ASP A 311 10.40 12.24 -6.57
C ASP A 311 9.03 12.76 -6.13
N LEU A 312 8.11 11.90 -5.67
CA LEU A 312 6.81 12.30 -5.13
C LEU A 312 6.93 13.39 -4.05
N ILE A 313 7.80 13.16 -3.05
CA ILE A 313 8.00 14.09 -1.94
C ILE A 313 8.91 15.26 -2.31
N PHE A 314 9.86 15.04 -3.21
CA PHE A 314 10.84 16.07 -3.58
C PHE A 314 10.41 16.96 -4.74
N ASN A 315 9.39 16.58 -5.50
CA ASN A 315 8.74 17.42 -6.50
C ASN A 315 8.25 18.74 -5.89
N LEU A 316 7.74 18.71 -4.66
CA LEU A 316 7.41 19.92 -3.89
C LEU A 316 8.64 20.75 -3.53
N THR A 317 9.78 20.11 -3.31
CA THR A 317 11.02 20.80 -2.95
C THR A 317 11.69 21.50 -4.13
N GLU A 318 11.40 21.03 -5.33
CA GLU A 318 11.97 21.54 -6.57
C GLU A 318 11.21 22.75 -7.13
N CYS A 319 10.04 23.08 -6.58
CA CYS A 319 9.25 24.23 -7.01
C CYS A 319 10.04 25.53 -6.99
N ARG A 320 9.95 26.32 -8.07
CA ARG A 320 10.65 27.60 -8.22
C ARG A 320 9.71 28.81 -8.20
N SER A 321 8.42 28.60 -8.44
CA SER A 321 7.37 29.60 -8.37
C SER A 321 6.28 29.19 -7.36
N ARG A 322 5.52 30.17 -6.89
CA ARG A 322 4.35 29.92 -6.02
C ARG A 322 3.31 29.06 -6.75
N GLN A 323 3.05 29.36 -8.01
CA GLN A 323 2.08 28.64 -8.83
C GLN A 323 2.43 27.16 -8.98
N ASP A 324 3.68 26.83 -9.29
CA ASP A 324 4.14 25.44 -9.42
C ASP A 324 4.02 24.68 -8.09
N PHE A 325 4.31 25.34 -6.96
CA PHE A 325 4.09 24.77 -5.63
C PHE A 325 2.60 24.54 -5.33
N GLU A 326 1.73 25.50 -5.64
CA GLU A 326 0.28 25.36 -5.45
C GLU A 326 -0.30 24.24 -6.33
N GLU A 327 0.11 24.15 -7.59
CA GLU A 327 -0.30 23.08 -8.53
C GLU A 327 0.11 21.71 -8.00
N ARG A 328 1.37 21.52 -7.60
CA ARG A 328 1.88 20.22 -7.10
C ARG A 328 1.34 19.84 -5.73
N ALA A 329 1.18 20.80 -4.82
CA ALA A 329 0.57 20.54 -3.52
C ALA A 329 -0.89 20.11 -3.69
N THR A 330 -1.62 20.75 -4.60
CA THR A 330 -3.01 20.35 -4.93
C THR A 330 -3.07 18.97 -5.56
N ALA A 331 -2.12 18.63 -6.44
CA ALA A 331 -2.02 17.29 -7.02
C ALA A 331 -1.78 16.20 -5.97
N LEU A 332 -1.08 16.52 -4.87
CA LEU A 332 -0.91 15.67 -3.68
C LEU A 332 -2.11 15.72 -2.72
N GLN A 333 -3.26 16.19 -3.17
CA GLN A 333 -4.49 16.35 -2.38
C GLN A 333 -4.35 17.28 -1.15
N LEU A 334 -3.31 18.12 -1.12
CA LEU A 334 -3.17 19.18 -0.11
C LEU A 334 -3.89 20.45 -0.57
N ASN A 335 -4.25 21.31 0.37
CA ASN A 335 -4.79 22.62 0.01
C ASN A 335 -3.67 23.55 -0.47
N GLY A 336 -3.31 23.43 -1.76
CA GLY A 336 -2.22 24.18 -2.37
C GLY A 336 -2.41 25.69 -2.22
N ALA A 337 -3.62 26.20 -2.42
CA ALA A 337 -3.94 27.63 -2.28
C ALA A 337 -3.69 28.16 -0.86
N GLU A 338 -4.05 27.41 0.18
CA GLU A 338 -3.77 27.77 1.58
C GLU A 338 -2.27 27.68 1.89
N LEU A 339 -1.59 26.62 1.48
CA LEU A 339 -0.14 26.45 1.67
C LEU A 339 0.66 27.54 0.93
N GLY A 340 0.20 27.92 -0.26
CA GLY A 340 0.78 28.96 -1.10
C GLY A 340 0.80 30.34 -0.44
N LYS A 341 -0.12 30.63 0.51
CA LYS A 341 -0.07 31.86 1.33
C LYS A 341 1.22 31.98 2.12
N TYR A 342 1.82 30.85 2.52
CA TYR A 342 3.06 30.76 3.27
C TYR A 342 4.29 30.55 2.38
N TRP A 343 4.17 30.64 1.05
CA TRP A 343 5.25 30.35 0.10
C TRP A 343 6.56 31.07 0.42
N PHE A 344 6.51 32.36 0.80
CA PHE A 344 7.72 33.13 1.12
C PHE A 344 8.48 32.59 2.35
N VAL A 345 7.77 31.93 3.27
CA VAL A 345 8.36 31.25 4.44
C VAL A 345 8.79 29.83 4.08
N LEU A 346 8.00 29.10 3.29
CA LEU A 346 8.28 27.72 2.89
C LEU A 346 9.43 27.62 1.90
N LYS A 347 9.50 28.47 0.88
CA LYS A 347 10.54 28.48 -0.16
C LYS A 347 11.97 28.41 0.38
N PRO A 348 12.41 29.25 1.35
CA PRO A 348 13.76 29.15 1.87
C PRO A 348 14.01 27.88 2.70
N LEU A 349 12.98 27.33 3.36
CA LEU A 349 13.08 26.06 4.11
C LEU A 349 13.21 24.87 3.16
N ILE A 350 12.36 24.85 2.13
CA ILE A 350 12.38 23.88 1.04
C ILE A 350 13.75 23.86 0.35
N LYS A 351 14.28 25.02 -0.06
CA LYS A 351 15.59 25.10 -0.72
C LYS A 351 16.74 24.61 0.18
N LYS A 352 16.58 24.74 1.50
CA LYS A 352 17.55 24.20 2.46
C LYS A 352 17.53 22.68 2.48
N ILE A 353 16.39 22.01 2.24
CA ILE A 353 16.34 20.54 2.18
C ILE A 353 17.30 20.01 1.09
N ASP A 354 17.29 20.64 -0.08
CA ASP A 354 18.14 20.27 -1.22
C ASP A 354 19.64 20.49 -1.00
N THR A 355 20.01 21.38 -0.08
CA THR A 355 21.41 21.84 0.08
C THR A 355 22.02 21.54 1.45
N ALA A 356 21.19 21.21 2.44
CA ALA A 356 21.63 20.96 3.80
C ALA A 356 22.22 19.56 3.93
N LEU A 357 23.21 19.44 4.79
CA LEU A 357 23.69 18.17 5.30
C LEU A 357 22.95 17.82 6.60
N VAL A 358 22.92 16.54 6.95
CA VAL A 358 22.43 16.08 8.25
C VAL A 358 23.15 16.80 9.40
N TRP A 359 24.43 17.13 9.21
CA TRP A 359 25.21 17.93 10.16
C TRP A 359 24.64 19.34 10.40
N ASP A 360 24.11 19.99 9.37
CA ASP A 360 23.56 21.34 9.49
C ASP A 360 22.28 21.33 10.32
N VAL A 361 21.43 20.32 10.11
CA VAL A 361 20.24 20.08 10.94
C VAL A 361 20.62 19.79 12.38
N TYR A 362 21.62 18.93 12.62
CA TYR A 362 22.09 18.66 13.97
C TYR A 362 22.60 19.92 14.69
N LYS A 363 23.41 20.76 14.03
CA LYS A 363 23.89 22.03 14.59
C LYS A 363 22.73 22.95 14.96
N LEU A 364 21.71 23.04 14.10
CA LEU A 364 20.50 23.84 14.35
C LEU A 364 19.72 23.30 15.56
N LEU A 365 19.41 22.00 15.59
CA LEU A 365 18.72 21.38 16.72
C LEU A 365 19.50 21.55 18.02
N ARG A 366 20.83 21.46 17.98
CA ARG A 366 21.69 21.68 19.14
C ARG A 366 21.63 23.12 19.63
N ALA A 367 21.71 24.10 18.72
CA ALA A 367 21.61 25.52 19.05
C ALA A 367 20.25 25.86 19.70
N LEU A 368 19.18 25.15 19.31
CA LEU A 368 17.84 25.31 19.88
C LEU A 368 17.60 24.48 21.15
N GLY A 369 18.59 23.72 21.64
CA GLY A 369 18.43 22.84 22.81
C GLY A 369 17.57 21.58 22.53
N LEU A 370 17.30 21.28 21.27
CA LEU A 370 16.45 20.18 20.81
C LEU A 370 17.22 18.91 20.47
N ALA A 371 18.56 18.92 20.49
CA ALA A 371 19.41 17.77 20.17
C ALA A 371 19.53 16.70 21.28
N LYS A 372 18.61 16.67 22.27
CA LYS A 372 18.68 15.73 23.40
C LYS A 372 18.48 14.29 22.92
N GLY A 373 19.43 13.42 23.28
CA GLY A 373 19.43 12.00 22.91
C GLY A 373 20.41 11.65 21.77
N VAL A 374 21.11 12.63 21.19
CA VAL A 374 22.10 12.42 20.12
C VAL A 374 23.45 12.99 20.55
N SER A 375 24.48 12.15 20.55
CA SER A 375 25.84 12.61 20.80
C SER A 375 26.42 13.32 19.57
N LYS A 376 27.44 14.16 19.78
CA LYS A 376 28.18 14.75 18.65
C LYS A 376 28.82 13.65 17.78
N ALA A 377 29.25 12.55 18.40
CA ALA A 377 29.85 11.42 17.69
C ALA A 377 28.85 10.75 16.75
N ASP A 378 27.61 10.53 17.20
CA ASP A 378 26.52 9.98 16.36
C ASP A 378 26.29 10.85 15.13
N ALA A 379 26.08 12.15 15.33
CA ALA A 379 25.84 13.09 14.23
C ALA A 379 27.05 13.23 13.29
N MET A 380 28.27 13.01 13.78
CA MET A 380 29.48 13.07 12.96
C MET A 380 29.59 11.93 11.95
N GLN A 381 28.95 10.78 12.20
CA GLN A 381 28.92 9.66 11.25
C GLN A 381 28.22 10.06 9.94
N PHE A 382 27.22 10.94 10.01
CA PHE A 382 26.42 11.39 8.88
C PHE A 382 26.78 12.82 8.44
N ARG A 383 27.97 13.32 8.81
CA ARG A 383 28.28 14.75 8.67
C ARG A 383 28.25 15.28 7.23
N TYR A 384 28.48 14.40 6.26
CA TYR A 384 28.47 14.71 4.83
C TYR A 384 27.27 14.10 4.10
N LYS A 385 26.37 13.39 4.81
CA LYS A 385 25.16 12.83 4.21
C LYS A 385 24.22 13.98 3.86
N PRO A 386 23.74 14.09 2.60
CA PRO A 386 22.70 15.03 2.22
C PRO A 386 21.45 14.80 3.07
N LEU A 387 20.82 15.88 3.54
CA LEU A 387 19.56 15.77 4.28
C LEU A 387 18.47 15.13 3.41
N ARG A 388 18.43 15.49 2.12
CA ARG A 388 17.53 14.92 1.13
C ARG A 388 17.64 13.39 1.03
N GLU A 389 18.86 12.86 1.05
CA GLU A 389 19.10 11.41 1.02
C GLU A 389 18.52 10.73 2.28
N MET A 390 18.79 11.28 3.47
CA MET A 390 18.24 10.73 4.72
C MET A 390 16.71 10.81 4.80
N ILE A 391 16.09 11.87 4.26
CA ILE A 391 14.62 11.96 4.15
C ILE A 391 14.09 10.89 3.19
N GLY A 392 14.75 10.68 2.06
CA GLY A 392 14.41 9.62 1.11
C GLY A 392 14.50 8.24 1.74
N GLU A 393 15.56 7.95 2.48
CA GLU A 393 15.72 6.69 3.22
C GLU A 393 14.57 6.45 4.21
N VAL A 394 14.17 7.47 4.98
CA VAL A 394 13.03 7.36 5.91
C VAL A 394 11.70 7.20 5.16
N TRP A 395 11.53 7.86 4.02
CA TRP A 395 10.33 7.74 3.19
C TRP A 395 10.20 6.36 2.56
N LEU A 396 11.28 5.81 2.01
CA LEU A 396 11.29 4.45 1.46
C LEU A 396 11.01 3.41 2.56
N SER A 397 11.57 3.61 3.76
CA SER A 397 11.32 2.77 4.93
C SER A 397 9.85 2.75 5.39
N ILE A 398 9.06 3.78 5.07
CA ILE A 398 7.60 3.78 5.28
C ILE A 398 6.92 2.83 4.31
N LEU A 399 7.35 2.81 3.05
CA LEU A 399 6.69 2.07 1.97
C LEU A 399 7.09 0.59 1.96
N ASP A 400 8.35 0.28 2.25
CA ASP A 400 8.89 -1.07 2.20
C ASP A 400 8.82 -1.85 3.51
N GLY A 401 8.23 -1.28 4.56
CA GLY A 401 8.11 -1.94 5.86
C GLY A 401 9.43 -2.04 6.61
N ALA A 402 10.33 -1.08 6.41
CA ALA A 402 11.68 -1.09 6.96
C ALA A 402 12.52 -2.28 6.48
N LEU A 403 12.63 -2.45 5.16
CA LEU A 403 13.49 -3.47 4.52
C LEU A 403 14.93 -3.47 5.06
N HIS A 404 15.41 -2.32 5.54
CA HIS A 404 16.69 -2.15 6.22
C HIS A 404 16.49 -1.53 7.62
N PRO A 405 16.07 -2.32 8.62
CA PRO A 405 15.70 -1.78 9.92
C PRO A 405 16.94 -1.30 10.70
N HIS A 406 16.74 -0.24 11.48
CA HIS A 406 17.73 0.37 12.33
C HIS A 406 17.44 0.10 13.81
N THR A 407 18.39 -0.54 14.48
CA THR A 407 18.31 -0.78 15.92
C THR A 407 18.24 0.53 16.71
N ARG A 408 17.55 0.53 17.86
CA ARG A 408 17.36 1.74 18.70
C ARG A 408 18.67 2.29 19.29
N ASP A 409 19.72 1.48 19.31
CA ASP A 409 21.08 1.82 19.72
C ASP A 409 21.99 2.24 18.54
N SER A 410 21.49 2.26 17.31
CA SER A 410 22.23 2.78 16.16
C SER A 410 22.33 4.31 16.20
N ALA A 411 23.40 4.84 15.61
CA ALA A 411 23.56 6.29 15.45
C ALA A 411 22.49 6.86 14.50
N TYR A 412 22.12 6.12 13.45
CA TYR A 412 21.09 6.51 12.49
C TYR A 412 19.74 6.73 13.17
N TYR A 413 19.26 5.72 13.92
CA TYR A 413 18.02 5.80 14.67
C TYR A 413 18.01 7.02 15.60
N ARG A 414 19.07 7.22 16.40
CA ARG A 414 19.15 8.37 17.31
C ARG A 414 19.06 9.70 16.57
N VAL A 415 19.77 9.85 15.45
CA VAL A 415 19.80 11.07 14.64
C VAL A 415 18.42 11.38 14.06
N VAL A 416 17.76 10.41 13.42
CA VAL A 416 16.42 10.59 12.83
C VAL A 416 15.38 10.87 13.93
N MET A 417 15.36 10.06 14.98
CA MET A 417 14.41 10.24 16.09
C MET A 417 14.58 11.57 16.81
N CYS A 418 15.79 12.13 16.83
CA CYS A 418 16.01 13.46 17.38
C CYS A 418 15.34 14.55 16.54
N ALA A 419 15.36 14.43 15.22
CA ALA A 419 14.66 15.34 14.34
C ALA A 419 13.13 15.17 14.48
N MET A 420 12.64 13.93 14.47
CA MET A 420 11.20 13.62 14.58
C MET A 420 10.59 14.03 15.93
N ARG A 421 11.38 13.99 17.02
CA ARG A 421 10.95 14.45 18.35
C ARG A 421 11.09 15.95 18.58
N ALA A 422 11.69 16.71 17.66
CA ALA A 422 11.91 18.14 17.85
C ALA A 422 10.58 18.92 17.96
N PRO A 423 9.56 18.70 17.10
CA PRO A 423 8.29 19.42 17.19
C PRO A 423 7.54 19.19 18.52
N SER A 424 7.51 17.96 19.04
CA SER A 424 6.84 17.63 20.31
C SER A 424 7.47 18.30 21.54
N ARG A 425 8.74 18.70 21.43
CA ARG A 425 9.46 19.45 22.47
C ARG A 425 9.16 20.95 22.43
N ILE A 426 8.80 21.47 21.26
CA ILE A 426 8.43 22.87 21.06
C ILE A 426 6.94 23.08 21.41
N MET A 427 6.07 22.19 20.93
CA MET A 427 4.63 22.23 21.15
C MET A 427 4.22 21.14 22.13
N LYS A 428 4.07 21.51 23.41
CA LYS A 428 3.60 20.58 24.45
C LYS A 428 2.08 20.38 24.32
N ASN A 429 1.61 19.14 24.37
CA ASN A 429 0.20 18.69 24.40
C ASN A 429 -0.56 18.59 23.05
N SER A 430 0.04 17.99 22.01
CA SER A 430 -0.75 17.44 20.90
C SER A 430 -0.59 15.92 20.81
N SER A 431 -1.71 15.20 20.80
CA SER A 431 -1.77 13.74 20.64
C SER A 431 -1.05 13.30 19.37
N GLY A 432 -1.27 13.99 18.24
CA GLY A 432 -0.63 13.67 16.96
C GLY A 432 0.90 13.76 16.96
N LEU A 433 1.52 14.58 17.82
CA LEU A 433 2.98 14.64 17.92
C LEU A 433 3.57 13.44 18.69
N ARG A 434 2.79 12.83 19.58
CA ARG A 434 3.16 11.58 20.23
C ARG A 434 3.04 10.41 19.26
N GLU A 435 1.96 10.36 18.49
CA GLU A 435 1.75 9.36 17.44
C GLU A 435 2.85 9.42 16.37
N LEU A 436 3.25 10.61 15.93
CA LEU A 436 4.38 10.79 15.01
C LEU A 436 5.69 10.18 15.54
N THR A 437 5.92 10.24 16.86
CA THR A 437 7.12 9.64 17.46
C THR A 437 7.04 8.12 17.49
N ILE A 438 5.85 7.54 17.68
CA ILE A 438 5.63 6.10 17.64
C ILE A 438 5.76 5.61 16.21
N ALA A 439 5.12 6.29 15.26
CA ALA A 439 5.25 6.03 13.83
C ALA A 439 6.72 6.03 13.40
N ALA A 440 7.49 7.06 13.77
CA ALA A 440 8.91 7.13 13.44
C ALA A 440 9.74 5.98 14.05
N ASP A 441 9.38 5.48 15.23
CA ASP A 441 10.03 4.30 15.81
C ASP A 441 9.72 3.04 14.99
N ASN A 442 8.46 2.82 14.63
CA ASN A 442 8.03 1.69 13.80
C ASN A 442 8.69 1.74 12.42
N ILE A 443 8.63 2.88 11.73
CA ILE A 443 9.27 3.11 10.42
C ILE A 443 10.74 2.75 10.45
N LEU A 444 11.46 3.12 11.52
CA LEU A 444 12.89 2.87 11.59
C LEU A 444 13.24 1.44 12.03
N THR A 445 12.37 0.78 12.80
CA THR A 445 12.70 -0.50 13.43
C THR A 445 12.05 -1.71 12.76
N GLY A 446 11.04 -1.48 11.90
CA GLY A 446 10.20 -2.52 11.33
C GLY A 446 9.09 -3.02 12.26
N GLY A 447 8.89 -2.39 13.43
CA GLY A 447 7.86 -2.80 14.38
C GLY A 447 8.22 -4.05 15.18
N GLU A 448 7.21 -4.81 15.61
CA GLU A 448 7.38 -6.05 16.40
C GLU A 448 7.55 -7.30 15.52
N ILE A 449 6.98 -7.29 14.32
CA ILE A 449 7.00 -8.39 13.36
C ILE A 449 7.91 -7.98 12.20
N ASP A 450 8.81 -8.87 11.77
CA ASP A 450 9.65 -8.61 10.60
C ASP A 450 8.78 -8.66 9.33
N ASN A 451 8.56 -7.48 8.75
CA ASN A 451 7.72 -7.26 7.57
C ASN A 451 8.22 -7.94 6.29
N GLN A 452 9.44 -8.49 6.29
CA GLN A 452 10.04 -9.16 5.15
C GLN A 452 10.04 -10.68 5.30
N PHE A 453 10.12 -11.18 6.52
CA PHE A 453 10.11 -12.60 6.82
C PHE A 453 9.58 -12.87 8.23
N ALA A 454 8.45 -13.58 8.34
CA ALA A 454 7.93 -13.98 9.64
C ALA A 454 7.22 -15.33 9.60
N ILE A 455 7.12 -15.94 10.79
CA ILE A 455 6.22 -17.06 11.08
C ILE A 455 5.12 -16.50 11.97
N ILE A 456 3.87 -16.50 11.50
CA ILE A 456 2.71 -15.87 12.14
C ILE A 456 1.60 -16.86 12.49
#